data_AF-A0A6G1SH00-F1
#
_entry.id   AF-A0A6G1SH00-F1
#
_cell.length_a   1.000
_cell.length_b   1.000
_cell.length_c   1.000
_cell.angle_alpha   90.00
_cell.angle_beta   90.00
_cell.angle_gamma   90.00
#
_symmetry.space_group_name_H-M   'P 1'
#
loop_
_entity.id
_entity.type
_entity.pdbx_description
1 polymer ?
#
loop_
_entity_poly.entity_id
_entity_poly.type
_entity_poly.pdbx_seq_one_letter_code
_entity_poly.pdbx_strand_id
1 'polypeptide(L)'
;MAPTLPKICGVKRSIFCTLVSIWGIIMLASMGGLLSYKSLAFVEDVALEEFDQHQGMDVFYTEQDAKYDAAANNCYIAAALYTGTLVISVYHWYVYQKRGLV
;
A
#
# COMPACT_ATOMS: atom_id res chain seq x y z
N MET A 1 9.85 1.20 -34.57
CA MET A 1 8.63 0.52 -34.09
C MET A 1 8.24 1.13 -32.75
N ALA A 2 7.42 2.18 -32.75
CA ALA A 2 7.05 2.87 -31.52
C ALA A 2 5.94 2.07 -30.83
N PRO A 3 6.09 1.65 -29.55
CA PRO A 3 5.02 0.97 -28.86
C PRO A 3 3.81 1.91 -28.78
N THR A 4 2.70 1.49 -29.38
CA THR A 4 1.40 2.14 -29.26
C THR A 4 0.89 1.84 -27.86
N LEU A 5 1.28 2.68 -26.91
CA LEU A 5 0.69 2.69 -25.58
C LEU A 5 -0.82 2.98 -25.75
N PRO A 6 -1.69 2.05 -25.37
CA PRO A 6 -3.13 2.22 -25.51
C PRO A 6 -3.56 3.48 -24.74
N LYS A 7 -4.48 4.26 -25.32
CA LYS A 7 -5.09 5.46 -24.70
C LYS A 7 -5.98 5.04 -23.51
N ILE A 8 -5.40 4.48 -22.45
CA ILE A 8 -6.15 3.88 -21.33
C ILE A 8 -6.73 4.96 -20.40
N CYS A 9 -6.14 6.15 -20.34
CA CYS A 9 -6.68 7.26 -19.56
C CYS A 9 -6.38 8.62 -20.21
N GLY A 10 -7.39 9.49 -20.33
CA GLY A 10 -7.20 10.88 -20.74
C GLY A 10 -6.45 11.69 -19.67
N VAL A 11 -5.68 12.69 -20.09
CA VAL A 11 -4.78 13.53 -19.24
C VAL A 11 -5.43 13.99 -17.94
N LYS A 12 -6.69 14.45 -17.99
CA LYS A 12 -7.44 14.93 -16.81
C LYS A 12 -7.71 13.83 -15.76
N ARG A 13 -7.88 12.57 -16.18
CA ARG A 13 -8.08 11.42 -15.29
C ARG A 13 -6.76 10.90 -14.69
N SER A 14 -5.64 11.15 -15.37
CA SER A 14 -4.31 10.75 -14.89
C SER A 14 -3.88 11.53 -13.63
N ILE A 15 -4.20 12.82 -13.54
CA ILE A 15 -3.80 13.67 -12.40
C ILE A 15 -4.48 13.23 -11.10
N PHE A 16 -5.76 12.86 -11.19
CA PHE A 16 -6.48 12.31 -10.03
C PHE A 16 -5.86 10.98 -9.56
N CYS A 17 -5.52 10.09 -10.50
CA CYS A 17 -4.86 8.81 -10.20
C CYS A 17 -3.50 9.02 -9.52
N THR A 18 -2.71 10.00 -9.95
CA THR A 18 -1.43 10.31 -9.32
C THR A 18 -1.60 10.88 -7.91
N LEU A 19 -2.57 11.77 -7.69
CA LEU A 19 -2.85 12.32 -6.36
C LEU A 19 -3.33 11.26 -5.37
N VAL A 20 -4.26 10.39 -5.79
CA VAL A 20 -4.74 9.27 -4.99
C VAL A 20 -3.63 8.26 -4.72
N SER A 21 -2.73 8.02 -5.68
CA SER A 21 -1.59 7.12 -5.47
C SER A 21 -0.60 7.69 -4.46
N ILE A 22 -0.27 8.99 -4.53
CA ILE A 22 0.62 9.64 -3.54
C ILE A 22 0.00 9.54 -2.14
N TRP A 23 -1.29 9.87 -2.01
CA TRP A 23 -2.01 9.76 -0.75
C TRP A 23 -2.01 8.33 -0.20
N GLY A 24 -2.34 7.35 -1.05
CA GLY A 24 -2.36 5.93 -0.70
C GLY A 24 -0.99 5.42 -0.24
N ILE A 25 0.10 5.82 -0.90
CA ILE A 25 1.46 5.44 -0.52
C ILE A 25 1.80 5.97 0.88
N ILE A 26 1.54 7.26 1.15
CA ILE A 26 1.84 7.87 2.45
C ILE A 26 1.04 7.19 3.55
N MET A 27 -0.25 6.97 3.34
CA MET A 27 -1.12 6.32 4.30
C MET A 27 -0.67 4.88 4.56
N LEU A 28 -0.51 4.05 3.53
CA LEU A 28 -0.13 2.64 3.67
C LEU A 28 1.28 2.45 4.26
N ALA A 29 2.24 3.30 3.90
CA ALA A 29 3.57 3.25 4.48
C ALA A 29 3.56 3.63 5.97
N SER A 30 2.75 4.63 6.35
CA SER A 30 2.59 5.03 7.75
C SER A 30 1.91 3.94 8.57
N MET A 31 0.84 3.32 8.04
CA MET A 31 0.17 2.18 8.67
C MET A 31 1.14 1.01 8.85
N GLY A 32 1.85 0.60 7.79
CA GLY A 32 2.84 -0.49 7.85
C GLY A 32 3.91 -0.23 8.92
N GLY A 33 4.38 1.01 9.03
CA GLY A 33 5.29 1.43 10.10
C GLY A 33 4.70 1.25 11.50
N LEU A 34 3.49 1.77 11.75
CA LEU A 34 2.82 1.67 13.04
C LEU A 34 2.49 0.22 13.44
N LEU A 35 2.14 -0.63 12.46
CA LEU A 35 1.93 -2.06 12.67
C LEU A 35 3.24 -2.79 12.99
N SER A 36 4.37 -2.39 12.38
CA SER A 36 5.71 -2.94 12.71
C SER A 36 6.14 -2.61 14.15
N TYR A 37 5.66 -1.49 14.70
CA TYR A 37 5.86 -1.12 16.11
C TYR A 37 4.82 -1.70 17.07
N LYS A 38 3.91 -2.57 16.58
CA LYS A 38 2.84 -3.19 17.37
C LYS A 38 1.99 -2.17 18.12
N SER A 39 1.59 -1.11 17.41
CA SER A 39 0.77 -0.05 17.99
C SER A 39 -0.60 -0.56 18.43
N LEU A 40 -1.00 -0.18 19.66
CA LEU A 40 -2.32 -0.48 20.23
C LEU A 40 -3.47 0.09 19.40
N ALA A 41 -3.21 1.12 18.58
CA ALA A 41 -4.24 1.72 17.72
C ALA A 41 -4.80 0.77 16.66
N PHE A 42 -4.06 -0.30 16.31
CA PHE A 42 -4.46 -1.30 15.30
C PHE A 42 -4.96 -2.61 15.93
N VAL A 43 -5.18 -2.64 17.25
CA VAL A 43 -5.62 -3.85 17.95
C VAL A 43 -6.99 -4.33 17.46
N GLU A 44 -7.86 -3.40 17.06
CA GLU A 44 -9.20 -3.71 16.53
C GLU A 44 -9.17 -4.05 15.03
N ASP A 45 -8.14 -3.59 14.31
CA ASP A 45 -7.97 -3.84 12.88
C ASP A 45 -7.28 -5.19 12.60
N VAL A 46 -6.39 -5.63 13.51
CA VAL A 46 -5.76 -6.95 13.45
C VAL A 46 -6.73 -7.95 14.10
N ALA A 47 -7.08 -9.01 13.38
CA ALA A 47 -7.94 -10.08 13.90
C ALA A 47 -7.19 -10.95 14.93
N LEU A 48 -6.99 -10.38 16.13
CA LEU A 48 -6.36 -11.05 17.25
C LEU A 48 -7.31 -12.09 17.83
N GLU A 49 -6.76 -13.24 18.21
CA GLU A 49 -7.56 -14.26 18.90
C GLU A 49 -7.79 -13.85 20.36
N GLU A 50 -8.89 -14.30 20.95
CA GLU A 50 -9.12 -14.10 22.37
C GLU A 50 -8.11 -14.93 23.19
N PHE A 51 -7.76 -14.45 24.38
CA PHE A 51 -6.82 -15.15 25.24
C PHE A 51 -7.37 -16.51 25.67
N ASP A 52 -6.75 -17.59 25.19
CA ASP A 52 -7.01 -18.94 25.69
C ASP A 52 -6.11 -19.24 26.89
N GLN A 53 -6.71 -19.36 28.07
CA GLN A 53 -6.01 -19.69 29.32
C GLN A 53 -5.25 -21.03 29.25
N HIS A 54 -5.61 -21.93 28.32
CA HIS A 54 -4.99 -23.24 28.18
C HIS A 54 -3.64 -23.22 27.44
N GLN A 55 -3.35 -22.17 26.65
CA GLN A 55 -2.13 -22.09 25.84
C GLN A 55 -0.99 -21.29 26.48
N GLY A 56 -1.28 -20.60 27.58
CA GLY A 56 -0.30 -19.80 28.32
C GLY A 56 -0.02 -18.43 27.68
N MET A 57 0.46 -17.49 28.50
CA MET A 57 0.66 -16.09 28.09
C MET A 57 1.71 -15.91 27.00
N ASP A 58 2.80 -16.69 27.03
CA ASP A 58 3.90 -16.52 26.08
C ASP A 58 3.48 -16.86 24.64
N VAL A 59 2.74 -17.95 24.47
CA VAL A 59 2.22 -18.38 23.16
C VAL A 59 1.28 -17.33 22.59
N PHE A 60 0.38 -16.80 23.44
CA PHE A 60 -0.55 -15.75 23.07
C PHE A 60 0.14 -14.49 22.52
N TYR A 61 1.20 -14.00 23.18
CA TYR A 61 1.92 -12.83 22.67
C TYR A 61 2.66 -13.13 21.37
N THR A 62 3.25 -14.32 21.21
CA THR A 62 3.96 -14.68 19.97
C THR A 62 3.02 -14.78 18.77
N GLU A 63 1.81 -15.31 18.95
CA GLU A 63 0.82 -15.41 17.86
C GLU A 63 0.25 -14.05 17.46
N GLN A 64 -0.03 -13.19 18.45
CA GLN A 64 -0.45 -11.81 18.17
C GLN A 64 0.63 -11.03 17.42
N ASP A 65 1.88 -11.15 17.87
CA ASP A 65 3.02 -10.52 17.22
C ASP A 65 3.14 -10.93 15.75
N ALA A 66 2.97 -12.21 15.45
CA ALA A 66 2.99 -12.73 14.08
C ALA A 66 1.86 -12.15 13.22
N LYS A 67 0.67 -11.89 13.80
CA LYS A 67 -0.45 -11.26 13.08
C LYS A 67 -0.19 -9.78 12.78
N TYR A 68 0.41 -9.05 13.71
CA TYR A 68 0.86 -7.67 13.47
C TYR A 68 1.89 -7.62 12.33
N ASP A 69 2.88 -8.51 12.35
CA ASP A 69 3.91 -8.57 11.31
C ASP A 69 3.32 -8.97 9.94
N ALA A 70 2.37 -9.89 9.91
CA ALA A 70 1.66 -10.27 8.69
C ALA A 70 0.85 -9.09 8.10
N ALA A 71 0.14 -8.35 8.95
CA ALA A 71 -0.62 -7.17 8.54
C ALA A 71 0.30 -6.03 8.06
N ALA A 72 1.42 -5.78 8.75
CA ALA A 72 2.44 -4.83 8.32
C ALA A 72 2.98 -5.17 6.92
N ASN A 73 3.30 -6.44 6.68
CA ASN A 73 3.79 -6.93 5.38
C ASN A 73 2.78 -6.67 4.25
N ASN A 74 1.50 -6.93 4.49
CA ASN A 74 0.45 -6.65 3.51
C ASN A 74 0.38 -5.15 3.17
N CYS A 75 0.48 -4.27 4.17
CA CYS A 75 0.51 -2.81 3.96
C CYS A 75 1.74 -2.37 3.14
N TYR A 76 2.93 -2.93 3.41
CA TYR A 76 4.13 -2.63 2.63
C TYR A 76 4.04 -3.12 1.18
N ILE A 77 3.51 -4.32 0.96
CA ILE A 77 3.27 -4.85 -0.40
C ILE A 77 2.29 -3.95 -1.15
N ALA A 78 1.20 -3.55 -0.50
CA ALA A 78 0.23 -2.62 -1.09
C ALA A 78 0.90 -1.28 -1.43
N ALA A 79 1.68 -0.70 -0.53
CA ALA A 79 2.43 0.54 -0.77
C ALA A 79 3.39 0.41 -1.97
N ALA A 80 4.05 -0.74 -2.12
CA ALA A 80 4.91 -1.03 -3.28
C ALA A 80 4.10 -1.09 -4.59
N LEU A 81 2.92 -1.71 -4.59
CA LEU A 81 2.03 -1.74 -5.76
C LEU A 81 1.56 -0.34 -6.16
N TYR A 82 1.14 0.49 -5.21
CA TYR A 82 0.77 1.89 -5.46
C TYR A 82 1.96 2.72 -5.96
N THR A 83 3.16 2.44 -5.49
CA THR A 83 4.38 3.08 -6.01
C THR A 83 4.63 2.68 -7.48
N GLY A 84 4.46 1.41 -7.81
CA GLY A 84 4.58 0.93 -9.20
C GLY A 84 3.57 1.56 -10.16
N THR A 85 2.29 1.67 -9.75
CA THR A 85 1.26 2.33 -10.57
C THR A 85 1.54 3.82 -10.78
N LEU A 86 2.08 4.49 -9.76
CA LEU A 86 2.51 5.89 -9.86
C LEU A 86 3.65 6.05 -10.86
N VAL A 87 4.67 5.21 -10.80
CA VAL A 87 5.81 5.24 -11.75
C VAL A 87 5.32 5.06 -13.19
N ILE A 88 4.43 4.10 -13.44
CA ILE A 88 3.85 3.87 -14.77
C ILE A 88 3.04 5.08 -15.23
N SER A 89 2.23 5.66 -14.34
CA SER A 89 1.40 6.84 -14.64
C SER A 89 2.25 8.06 -14.98
N VAL A 90 3.32 8.32 -14.21
CA VAL A 90 4.28 9.41 -14.46
C VAL A 90 5.05 9.18 -15.76
N TYR A 91 5.48 7.94 -16.00
CA TYR A 91 6.16 7.58 -17.26
C TYR A 91 5.27 7.81 -18.48
N HIS A 92 4.00 7.38 -18.42
CA HIS A 92 3.03 7.64 -19.47
C HIS A 92 2.85 9.14 -19.69
N TRP A 93 2.64 9.91 -18.63
CA TRP A 93 2.49 11.37 -18.73
C TRP A 93 3.70 12.04 -19.39
N TYR A 94 4.92 11.68 -18.99
CA TYR A 94 6.15 12.22 -19.57
C TYR A 94 6.29 11.91 -21.08
N VAL A 95 5.97 10.67 -21.50
CA VAL A 95 5.98 10.28 -22.91
C VAL A 95 4.91 11.04 -23.71
N TYR A 96 3.71 11.22 -23.16
CA TYR A 96 2.64 12.00 -23.79
C TYR A 96 3.02 13.49 -23.95
N GLN A 97 3.64 14.10 -22.94
CA GLN A 97 4.11 15.48 -22.98
C GLN A 97 5.16 15.69 -24.08
N LYS A 98 6.14 14.77 -24.21
CA LYS A 98 7.17 14.84 -25.27
C LYS A 98 6.61 14.69 -26.68
N ARG A 99 5.45 14.06 -26.86
CA ARG A 99 4.80 13.88 -28.17
C ARG A 99 3.89 15.06 -28.56
N GLY A 100 3.80 16.11 -27.74
CA GLY A 100 2.98 17.30 -28.04
C GLY A 100 1.48 17.01 -28.09
N LEU A 101 1.01 15.97 -27.40
CA LEU A 101 -0.39 15.54 -27.36
C LEU A 101 -1.16 16.10 -26.15
N VAL A 102 -0.55 17.06 -25.43
CA VAL A 102 -1.07 17.76 -24.25
C VAL A 102 -0.86 19.24 -24.43
#